data_AF-A0A952CCV3-F1
#
_entry.id   AF-A0A952CCV3-F1
#
_cell.length_a   1.000
_cell.length_b   1.000
_cell.length_c   1.000
_cell.angle_alpha   90.00
_cell.angle_beta   90.00
_cell.angle_gamma   90.00
#
_symmetry.space_group_name_H-M   'P 1'
#
loop_
_entity.id
_entity.type
_entity.pdbx_description
1 polymer ?
#
loop_
_entity_poly.entity_id
_entity_poly.type
_entity_poly.pdbx_seq_one_letter_code
_entity_poly.pdbx_strand_id
1 'polypeptide(L)'
;MMERDFSVVAIKVNCSGSWANLVTVPAARYDEVKAACTVLAGAHRGPIRFKAIDAAGGVIEEYSPMPPSGICEWHEPRHRR
;
A
#
# COMPACT_ATOMS: atom_id res chain seq x y z
N MET A 1 -4.03 -11.63 -18.82
CA MET A 1 -3.63 -11.04 -17.54
C MET A 1 -2.90 -9.75 -17.92
N MET A 2 -3.40 -8.58 -17.53
CA MET A 2 -2.63 -7.34 -17.78
C MET A 2 -1.35 -7.44 -16.95
N GLU A 3 -0.21 -7.28 -17.61
CA GLU A 3 1.11 -7.28 -16.99
C GLU A 3 1.21 -6.05 -16.08
N ARG A 4 1.62 -6.24 -14.82
CA ARG A 4 1.73 -5.14 -13.84
C ARG A 4 2.84 -4.19 -14.30
N ASP A 5 2.52 -2.91 -14.49
CA ASP A 5 3.49 -1.90 -14.93
C ASP A 5 4.19 -1.27 -13.73
N PHE A 6 5.36 -1.80 -13.39
CA PHE A 6 6.16 -1.33 -12.26
C PHE A 6 7.03 -0.11 -12.58
N SER A 7 6.94 0.52 -13.75
CA SER A 7 7.79 1.67 -14.11
C SER A 7 7.80 2.77 -13.05
N VAL A 8 6.61 3.04 -12.49
CA VAL A 8 6.42 3.84 -11.28
C VAL A 8 5.37 3.19 -10.37
N VAL A 9 5.49 3.43 -9.08
CA VAL A 9 4.55 2.97 -8.06
C VAL A 9 4.04 4.16 -7.27
N ALA A 10 2.72 4.33 -7.24
CA ALA A 10 2.04 5.31 -6.41
C ALA A 10 1.61 4.67 -5.10
N ILE A 11 2.07 5.22 -3.98
CA ILE A 11 1.60 4.85 -2.64
C ILE A 11 0.47 5.79 -2.25
N LYS A 12 -0.67 5.22 -1.87
CA LYS A 12 -1.81 5.93 -1.29
C LYS A 12 -1.95 5.59 0.18
N VAL A 13 -2.44 6.55 0.97
CA VAL A 13 -2.65 6.42 2.42
C VAL A 13 -4.10 6.71 2.79
N ASN A 14 -4.62 6.00 3.79
CA ASN A 14 -5.94 6.25 4.37
C ASN A 14 -5.87 6.12 5.89
N CYS A 15 -6.15 7.23 6.59
CA CYS A 15 -6.21 7.28 8.05
C CYS A 15 -7.63 7.51 8.58
N SER A 16 -8.56 7.99 7.75
CA SER A 16 -9.87 8.49 8.20
C SER A 16 -11.01 8.31 7.19
N GLY A 17 -10.95 7.26 6.37
CA GLY A 17 -12.04 6.88 5.46
C GLY A 17 -11.90 7.36 4.02
N SER A 18 -10.88 8.15 3.69
CA SER A 18 -10.56 8.56 2.32
C SER A 18 -9.11 8.23 1.94
N TRP A 19 -8.88 7.97 0.65
CA TRP A 19 -7.54 7.67 0.12
C TRP A 19 -6.88 8.92 -0.46
N ALA A 20 -5.75 9.32 0.12
CA ALA A 20 -4.90 10.38 -0.39
C ALA A 20 -3.67 9.80 -1.11
N ASN A 21 -3.12 10.54 -2.08
CA ASN A 21 -1.81 10.21 -2.65
C ASN A 21 -0.73 10.60 -1.64
N LEU A 22 0.16 9.67 -1.30
CA LEU A 22 1.27 9.92 -0.38
C LEU A 22 2.53 10.29 -1.17
N VAL A 23 2.94 9.42 -2.08
CA VAL A 23 4.15 9.57 -2.89
C VAL A 23 4.06 8.70 -4.15
N THR A 24 4.72 9.12 -5.22
CA THR A 24 4.97 8.29 -6.40
C THR A 24 6.47 8.14 -6.58
N VAL A 25 6.95 6.91 -6.75
CA VAL A 25 8.38 6.60 -6.85
C VAL A 25 8.68 5.67 -8.03
N PRO A 26 9.91 5.68 -8.57
CA PRO A 26 10.34 4.65 -9.51
C PRO A 26 10.38 3.27 -8.83
N ALA A 27 10.19 2.19 -9.61
CA ALA A 27 10.21 0.80 -9.13
C ALA A 27 11.38 0.49 -8.19
N ALA A 28 12.58 0.97 -8.54
CA ALA A 28 13.81 0.72 -7.80
C ALA A 28 13.77 1.23 -6.34
N ARG A 29 12.87 2.17 -6.02
CA ARG A 29 12.69 2.72 -4.67
C ARG A 29 11.43 2.20 -3.97
N TYR A 30 10.71 1.27 -4.59
CA TYR A 30 9.44 0.79 -4.05
C TYR A 30 9.62 0.13 -2.67
N ASP A 31 10.56 -0.81 -2.54
CA ASP A 31 10.76 -1.57 -1.30
C ASP A 31 11.21 -0.68 -0.12
N GLU A 32 12.07 0.31 -0.35
CA GLU A 32 12.49 1.25 0.70
C GLU A 32 11.33 2.12 1.19
N VAL A 33 10.46 2.58 0.28
CA VAL A 33 9.29 3.39 0.63
C VAL A 33 8.26 2.53 1.36
N LYS A 34 8.07 1.27 0.93
CA LYS A 34 7.21 0.29 1.59
C LYS A 34 7.65 0.05 3.04
N ALA A 35 8.95 -0.10 3.28
CA ALA A 35 9.51 -0.22 4.62
C ALA A 35 9.27 1.06 5.46
N ALA A 36 9.47 2.24 4.88
CA ALA A 36 9.21 3.51 5.56
C ALA A 36 7.73 3.69 5.95
N CYS A 37 6.80 3.23 5.11
CA CYS A 37 5.37 3.24 5.42
C CYS A 37 5.03 2.35 6.62
N THR A 38 5.69 1.20 6.77
CA THR A 38 5.54 0.33 7.95
C THR A 38 6.01 1.04 9.23
N VAL A 39 7.12 1.79 9.16
CA VAL A 39 7.59 2.61 10.29
C VAL A 39 6.57 3.70 10.64
N LEU A 40 6.04 4.40 9.62
CA LEU A 40 5.00 5.41 9.81
C LEU A 40 3.74 4.81 10.44
N ALA A 41 3.37 3.58 10.05
CA ALA A 41 2.23 2.87 10.62
C ALA A 41 2.37 2.68 12.14
N GLY A 42 3.56 2.26 12.58
CA GLY A 42 3.88 2.10 13.99
C GLY A 42 3.82 3.40 14.78
N ALA A 43 4.07 4.55 14.14
CA ALA A 43 4.05 5.87 14.76
C ALA A 43 2.65 6.51 14.81
N HIS A 44 1.73 6.14 13.92
CA HIS A 44 0.49 6.88 13.66
C HIS A 44 -0.53 6.89 14.82
N ARG A 45 -0.41 5.99 15.82
CA ARG A 45 -1.34 5.87 16.98
C ARG A 45 -2.82 5.86 16.56
N GLY A 46 -3.17 5.04 15.57
CA GLY A 46 -4.53 4.92 15.04
C GLY A 46 -4.60 4.00 13.81
N PRO A 47 -5.78 3.82 13.20
CA PRO A 47 -5.92 3.03 11.99
C PRO A 47 -5.30 3.77 10.80
N ILE A 48 -4.27 3.18 10.20
CA ILE A 48 -3.65 3.64 8.96
C ILE A 48 -3.54 2.47 8.00
N ARG A 49 -3.85 2.75 6.73
CA ARG A 49 -3.76 1.78 5.65
C ARG A 49 -3.00 2.37 4.48
N PHE A 50 -2.31 1.52 3.75
CA PHE A 50 -1.62 1.90 2.53
C PHE A 50 -2.03 1.02 1.35
N LYS A 51 -1.91 1.54 0.14
CA LYS A 51 -1.97 0.74 -1.10
C LYS A 51 -0.85 1.18 -2.02
N ALA A 52 -0.21 0.20 -2.64
CA ALA A 52 0.71 0.41 -3.74
C ALA A 52 -0.04 0.18 -5.06
N ILE A 53 0.08 1.13 -5.96
CA ILE A 53 -0.62 1.12 -7.25
C ILE A 53 0.44 1.20 -8.36
N ASP A 54 0.33 0.31 -9.34
CA ASP A 54 1.17 0.29 -10.54
C ASP A 54 0.84 1.47 -11.47
N ALA A 55 1.68 1.69 -12.49
CA ALA A 55 1.48 2.81 -13.42
C ALA A 55 0.20 2.66 -14.27
N ALA A 56 -0.36 1.46 -14.40
CA ALA A 56 -1.62 1.18 -15.08
C ALA A 56 -2.85 1.38 -14.18
N GLY A 57 -2.66 1.70 -12.88
CA GLY A 57 -3.73 1.90 -11.91
C GLY A 57 -4.16 0.62 -11.17
N GLY A 58 -3.48 -0.50 -11.39
CA GLY A 58 -3.68 -1.77 -10.69
C GLY A 58 -3.10 -1.74 -9.29
N VAL A 59 -3.82 -2.29 -8.30
CA VAL A 59 -3.27 -2.43 -6.95
C VAL A 59 -2.27 -3.58 -6.95
N ILE A 60 -1.04 -3.30 -6.55
CA ILE A 60 0.05 -4.28 -6.41
C ILE A 60 -0.11 -5.00 -5.07
N GLU A 61 -0.18 -4.22 -3.99
CA GLU A 61 -0.24 -4.68 -2.60
C GLU A 61 -0.98 -3.66 -1.72
N GLU A 62 -1.47 -4.13 -0.58
CA GLU A 62 -2.13 -3.32 0.44
C GLU A 62 -1.50 -3.56 1.81
N TYR A 63 -1.35 -2.49 2.60
CA TYR A 63 -1.06 -2.60 4.03
C TYR A 63 -2.36 -2.44 4.81
N SER A 64 -2.90 -3.55 5.33
CA SER A 64 -4.17 -3.55 6.03
C SER A 64 -4.30 -4.74 7.00
N PRO A 65 -5.30 -4.74 7.90
CA PRO A 65 -5.52 -5.85 8.83
C PRO A 65 -5.74 -7.18 8.10
N MET A 66 -4.93 -8.19 8.43
CA MET A 66 -5.05 -9.54 7.87
C MET A 66 -5.69 -10.52 8.86
N PRO A 67 -6.74 -11.26 8.47
CA PRO A 67 -7.27 -12.35 9.28
C PRO A 67 -6.27 -13.50 9.41
N PRO A 68 -6.31 -14.27 10.52
CA PRO A 68 -7.21 -14.11 11.65
C PRO A 68 -6.71 -13.11 12.70
N SER A 69 -5.44 -12.70 12.64
CA SER A 69 -4.79 -11.92 13.68
C SER A 69 -5.32 -10.48 13.79
N GLY A 70 -5.81 -9.92 12.69
CA GLY A 70 -6.19 -8.51 12.59
C GLY A 70 -4.98 -7.56 12.60
N ILE A 71 -3.76 -8.10 12.54
CA ILE A 71 -2.53 -7.30 12.49
C ILE A 71 -2.38 -6.73 11.08
N CYS A 72 -1.98 -5.46 10.99
CA CYS A 72 -1.69 -4.85 9.70
C CYS A 72 -0.35 -5.35 9.16
N GLU A 73 -0.38 -5.86 7.94
CA GLU A 73 0.81 -6.27 7.18
C GLU A 73 0.63 -5.95 5.70
N TRP A 74 1.71 -5.98 4.94
CA TRP A 74 1.64 -5.88 3.49
C TRP A 74 1.23 -7.23 2.90
N HIS A 75 0.21 -7.23 2.05
CA HIS A 75 -0.31 -8.43 1.40
C HIS A 75 -0.89 -8.10 0.03
N GLU A 76 -1.10 -9.12 -0.80
CA GLU A 76 -1.80 -8.95 -2.08
C GLU A 76 -3.23 -8.43 -1.90
N PRO A 77 -3.74 -7.59 -2.82
CA PRO A 77 -5.10 -7.08 -2.72
C PRO A 77 -6.10 -8.23 -2.72
N ARG A 78 -6.92 -8.29 -1.68
CA ARG A 78 -7.97 -9.30 -1.59
C ARG A 78 -9.02 -8.95 -2.63
N HIS A 79 -9.27 -9.88 -3.56
CA HIS A 79 -10.42 -9.77 -4.45
C HIS A 79 -11.67 -9.69 -3.57
N ARG A 80 -12.33 -8.52 -3.57
CA ARG A 80 -13.68 -8.40 -2.99
C ARG A 80 -14.57 -9.33 -3.81
N ARG A 81 -15.07 -10.38 -3.15
CA ARG A 81 -16.20 -11.16 -3.67
C ARG A 81 -17.43 -10.28 -3.72
#